data_AF-A0A7W1B207-F1
#
_entry.id   AF-A0A7W1B207-F1
#
_cell.length_a   1.000
_cell.length_b   1.000
_cell.length_c   1.000
_cell.angle_alpha   90.00
_cell.angle_beta   90.00
_cell.angle_gamma   90.00
#
_symmetry.space_group_name_H-M   'P 1'
#
loop_
_entity.id
_entity.type
_entity.pdbx_description
1 polymer ?
#
loop_
_entity_poly.entity_id
_entity_poly.type
_entity_poly.pdbx_seq_one_letter_code
_entity_poly.pdbx_strand_id
1 'polypeptide(L)' 'MATVRLVLDRLSDETLMSHTTPVTEPGWPGPESYPVRECLLGILDEEGQHRLDAERDLDVLGSRGSRQPPS' A
#
# COMPACT_ATOMS: atom_id res chain seq x y z
N MET A 1 -3.80 8.01 9.55
CA MET A 1 -2.91 8.12 8.37
C MET A 1 -2.60 9.58 8.04
N ALA A 2 -1.98 10.34 8.96
CA ALA A 2 -1.70 11.77 8.74
C ALA A 2 -0.57 11.99 7.73
N THR A 3 0.47 11.14 7.75
CA THR A 3 1.64 11.27 6.88
C THR A 3 1.29 11.06 5.41
N VAL A 4 0.56 9.99 5.05
CA VAL A 4 0.16 9.73 3.67
C VAL A 4 -0.72 10.86 3.13
N ARG A 5 -1.67 11.34 3.94
CA ARG A 5 -2.51 12.50 3.60
C ARG A 5 -1.65 13.72 3.27
N LEU A 6 -0.68 14.05 4.12
CA LEU A 6 0.23 15.18 3.90
C LEU A 6 1.10 15.04 2.64
N VAL A 7 1.52 13.81 2.30
CA VAL A 7 2.27 13.54 1.06
C VAL A 7 1.38 13.77 -0.16
N LEU A 8 0.15 13.26 -0.14
CA LEU A 8 -0.80 13.44 -1.23
C LEU A 8 -1.21 14.91 -1.40
N ASP A 9 -1.42 15.63 -0.30
CA ASP A 9 -1.75 17.06 -0.32
C ASP A 9 -0.63 17.92 -0.93
N ARG A 10 0.62 17.43 -0.94
CA ARG A 10 1.79 18.11 -1.51
C ARG A 10 2.22 17.55 -2.86
N LEU A 11 1.55 16.52 -3.36
CA LEU A 11 1.90 15.88 -4.62
C LEU A 11 1.57 16.83 -5.78
N SER A 12 2.60 17.22 -6.54
CA SER A 12 2.48 18.02 -7.75
C SER A 12 2.74 17.17 -8.99
N ASP A 13 2.31 17.65 -10.16
CA ASP A 13 2.62 17.00 -11.44
C ASP A 13 4.13 16.89 -11.66
N GLU A 14 4.91 17.89 -11.24
CA GLU A 14 6.37 17.89 -11.33
C GLU A 14 6.98 16.74 -10.51
N THR A 15 6.55 16.59 -9.24
CA THR A 15 7.05 15.49 -8.39
C THR A 15 6.55 14.14 -8.87
N LEU A 16 5.35 14.07 -9.45
CA LEU A 16 4.83 12.83 -10.01
C LEU A 16 5.57 12.38 -11.27
N MET A 17 6.13 13.33 -12.05
CA MET A 17 6.97 13.07 -13.22
C MET A 17 8.45 12.91 -12.89
N SER A 18 8.85 13.03 -11.61
CA SER A 18 10.24 12.88 -11.20
C SER A 18 10.60 11.42 -10.90
N HIS A 19 11.86 11.21 -10.53
CA HIS A 19 12.38 9.92 -10.09
C HIS A 19 12.75 9.95 -8.60
N THR A 20 12.70 8.79 -7.96
CA THR A 20 13.13 8.61 -6.57
C THR A 20 14.64 8.77 -6.44
N THR A 21 15.08 9.20 -5.25
CA THR A 21 16.50 9.13 -4.86
C THR A 21 16.83 7.70 -4.44
N PRO A 22 17.85 7.06 -5.05
CA PRO A 22 18.29 5.73 -4.64
C PRO A 22 18.69 5.68 -3.16
N VAL A 23 18.21 4.67 -2.44
CA VAL A 23 18.62 4.39 -1.06
C VAL A 23 19.90 3.56 -1.12
N THR A 24 21.03 4.16 -0.78
CA THR A 24 22.36 3.55 -0.95
C THR A 24 22.70 2.45 0.06
N GLU A 25 21.89 2.36 1.12
CA GLU A 25 21.99 1.34 2.14
C GLU A 25 21.67 -0.05 1.55
N PRO A 26 22.27 -1.13 2.09
CA PRO A 26 21.98 -2.49 1.64
C PRO A 26 20.48 -2.81 1.73
N GLY A 27 19.90 -3.28 0.63
CA GLY A 27 18.48 -3.58 0.54
C GLY A 27 18.10 -4.38 -0.70
N TRP A 28 16.84 -4.80 -0.76
CA TRP A 28 16.20 -5.36 -1.94
C TRP A 28 14.96 -4.52 -2.30
N PRO A 29 14.75 -4.15 -3.59
CA PRO A 29 15.69 -4.30 -4.69
C PRO A 29 16.95 -3.45 -4.47
N GLY A 30 17.95 -3.63 -5.35
CA GLY A 30 19.18 -2.85 -5.28
C GLY A 30 18.94 -1.33 -5.37
N PRO A 31 19.95 -0.52 -5.01
CA PRO A 31 19.84 0.94 -4.99
C PRO A 31 19.68 1.50 -6.41
N GLU A 32 18.43 1.69 -6.82
CA GLU A 32 18.06 2.22 -8.14
C GLU A 32 17.13 3.42 -8.01
N SER A 33 17.05 4.19 -9.09
CA SER A 33 16.16 5.33 -9.21
C SER A 33 14.94 4.93 -10.02
N TYR A 34 13.75 5.11 -9.46
CA TYR A 34 12.49 4.64 -10.05
C TYR A 34 11.56 5.82 -10.36
N PRO A 35 10.72 5.74 -11.41
CA PRO A 35 9.72 6.77 -11.68
C PRO A 35 8.72 6.85 -10.50
N VAL A 36 8.53 8.05 -9.93
CA VAL A 36 7.65 8.25 -8.77
C VAL A 36 6.21 7.80 -9.07
N ARG A 37 5.73 8.07 -10.30
CA ARG A 37 4.42 7.63 -10.78
C ARG A 37 4.24 6.11 -10.69
N GLU A 38 5.23 5.34 -11.13
CA GLU A 38 5.13 3.88 -11.15
C GLU A 38 5.13 3.32 -9.73
N CYS A 39 6.02 3.83 -8.87
CA CYS A 39 6.00 3.48 -7.45
C CYS A 39 4.65 3.77 -6.80
N LEU A 40 4.07 4.96 -7.03
CA LEU A 40 2.79 5.34 -6.44
C LEU A 40 1.63 4.47 -6.97
N LEU A 41 1.62 4.16 -8.26
CA LEU A 41 0.61 3.25 -8.82
C LEU A 41 0.72 1.84 -8.24
N GLY A 42 1.95 1.33 -8.08
CA GLY A 42 2.19 0.05 -7.43
C GLY A 42 1.65 0.01 -6.00
N ILE A 43 1.99 1.03 -5.20
CA ILE A 43 1.49 1.14 -3.81
C ILE A 43 -0.04 1.20 -3.77
N LEU A 44 -0.68 1.97 -4.66
CA LEU A 44 -2.14 2.09 -4.65
C LEU A 44 -2.85 0.78 -5.06
N ASP A 45 -2.26 0.03 -5.98
CA ASP A 45 -2.77 -1.30 -6.34
C ASP A 45 -2.61 -2.29 -5.17
N GLU A 46 -1.42 -2.32 -4.54
CA GLU A 46 -1.14 -3.15 -3.37
C GLU A 46 -2.10 -2.86 -2.21
N GLU A 47 -2.33 -1.59 -1.87
CA GLU A 47 -3.29 -1.19 -0.83
C GLU A 47 -4.73 -1.60 -1.18
N GLY A 48 -5.07 -1.58 -2.48
CA GLY A 48 -6.34 -2.10 -2.97
C GLY A 48 -6.49 -3.60 -2.73
N GLN A 49 -5.47 -4.38 -3.08
CA GLN A 49 -5.45 -5.83 -2.84
C GLN A 49 -5.45 -6.17 -1.35
N HIS A 50 -4.67 -5.46 -0.54
CA HIS A 50 -4.65 -5.62 0.91
C HIS A 50 -6.04 -5.40 1.52
N ARG A 51 -6.78 -4.39 1.06
CA ARG A 51 -8.16 -4.18 1.51
C ARG A 51 -9.06 -5.36 1.15
N LEU A 52 -8.99 -5.87 -0.08
CA LEU A 52 -9.82 -7.00 -0.53
C LEU A 52 -9.52 -8.27 0.27
N ASP A 53 -8.25 -8.57 0.51
CA ASP A 53 -7.85 -9.72 1.33
C ASP A 53 -8.33 -9.55 2.78
N ALA A 54 -8.20 -8.35 3.36
CA ALA A 54 -8.66 -8.07 4.72
C ALA A 54 -10.19 -8.19 4.85
N GLU A 55 -10.96 -7.70 3.87
CA GLU A 55 -12.42 -7.81 3.83
C GLU A 55 -12.86 -9.28 3.74
N ARG A 56 -12.23 -10.08 2.86
CA ARG A 56 -12.48 -11.52 2.76
C ARG A 56 -12.21 -12.24 4.09
N ASP A 57 -11.08 -11.96 4.71
CA ASP A 57 -10.70 -12.63 5.96
C ASP A 57 -11.63 -12.22 7.11
N LEU A 58 -12.08 -10.96 7.14
CA LEU A 58 -13.09 -10.49 8.08
C LEU A 58 -14.42 -11.22 7.91
N ASP A 59 -14.88 -11.45 6.67
CA ASP A 59 -16.10 -12.21 6.38
C ASP A 59 -15.99 -13.67 6.87
N VAL A 60 -14.82 -14.28 6.70
CA VAL A 60 -14.54 -15.63 7.21
C VAL A 60 -14.60 -15.66 8.74
N LEU A 61 -13.98 -14.68 9.42
CA LEU A 61 -14.00 -14.59 10.87
C LEU A 61 -15.40 -14.32 11.41
N GLY A 62 -16.16 -13.42 10.78
CA GLY A 62 -17.56 -13.14 11.12
C GLY A 62 -18.43 -14.39 11.00
N SER A 63 -18.29 -15.13 9.89
CA SER A 63 -19.02 -16.39 9.65
C SER A 63 -18.69 -17.48 10.68
N ARG A 64 -17.42 -17.55 11.14
CA ARG A 64 -16.99 -18.47 12.19
C ARG A 64 -17.51 -18.06 13.57
N GLY A 65 -17.52 -16.77 13.88
CA GLY A 65 -18.09 -16.23 15.12
C GLY A 65 -19.60 -16.47 15.24
N SER A 66 -20.33 -16.43 14.12
CA SER A 66 -21.75 -16.81 14.06
C SER A 66 -22.02 -18.31 14.15
N ARG A 67 -20.99 -19.16 13.99
CA ARG A 67 -21.09 -20.62 14.16
C ARG A 67 -20.61 -21.01 15.55
N GLN A 68 -21.36 -20.63 16.59
CA GLN A 68 -21.18 -21.20 17.92
C GLN A 68 -21.76 -22.63 17.93
N PRO A 69 -21.02 -23.65 18.42
CA PRO A 69 -21.58 -24.99 18.55
C PRO A 69 -22.73 -24.97 19.57
N PRO A 70 -23.80 -25.76 19.35
CA PRO A 70 -24.89 -25.86 20.34
C PRO A 70 -24.33 -26.37 21.67
N SER A 71 -24.77 -25.74 22.76
CA SER A 71 -24.46 -26.12 24.15
C SER A 71 -24.99 -27.49 24.51
#